data_AF-A0A2H3CAQ0-F1
#
_entry.id   AF-A0A2H3CAQ0-F1
#
_cell.length_a   1.000
_cell.length_b   1.000
_cell.length_c   1.000
_cell.angle_alpha   90.00
_cell.angle_beta   90.00
_cell.angle_gamma   90.00
#
_symmetry.space_group_name_H-M   'P 1'
#
loop_
_entity.id
_entity.type
_entity.pdbx_description
1 polymer ?
#
loop_
_entity_poly.entity_id
_entity_poly.type
_entity_poly.pdbx_seq_one_letter_code
_entity_poly.pdbx_strand_id
1 'polypeptide(L)'
;IQVPLKPFVYFHMQEWLAELLSRKGLEEKMDDAWKGANSTPVSQTSDMRDIFDGSMLQEFRGPDGKHFSLGEERNEGRYVFSLCIDFFNPLGNKQAGKRISIGAISLICLNLPPDIRYKPENIYLAGIVPGPSEPPLSTLNNYM
;
A
#
# COMPACT_ATOMS: atom_id res chain seq x y z
N ILE A 1 -35.28 -0.08 -14.32
CA ILE A 1 -34.40 0.76 -13.48
C ILE A 1 -33.31 -0.13 -12.92
N GLN A 2 -32.04 0.16 -13.21
CA GLN A 2 -30.91 -0.59 -12.66
C GLN A 2 -30.47 0.12 -11.38
N VAL A 3 -30.55 -0.56 -10.24
CA VAL A 3 -30.17 0.01 -8.93
C VAL A 3 -28.96 -0.77 -8.43
N PRO A 4 -27.87 -0.12 -7.99
CA PRO A 4 -26.69 -0.82 -7.51
C PRO A 4 -27.02 -1.70 -6.30
N LEU A 5 -26.55 -2.96 -6.31
CA LEU A 5 -26.76 -3.91 -5.21
C LEU A 5 -26.00 -3.50 -3.93
N LYS A 6 -24.84 -2.86 -4.10
CA LYS A 6 -24.05 -2.30 -3.01
C LYS A 6 -23.28 -1.07 -3.52
N PRO A 7 -23.46 0.11 -2.91
CA PRO A 7 -22.68 1.28 -3.29
C PRO A 7 -21.21 1.07 -2.90
N PHE A 8 -20.30 1.60 -3.73
CA PHE A 8 -18.89 1.72 -3.38
C PHE A 8 -18.77 2.73 -2.23
N VAL A 9 -18.24 2.30 -1.09
CA VAL A 9 -17.95 3.19 0.04
C VAL A 9 -16.50 3.64 -0.13
N TYR A 10 -16.33 4.93 -0.39
CA TYR A 10 -15.04 5.57 -0.46
C TYR A 10 -14.72 6.21 0.89
N PHE A 11 -13.51 6.02 1.37
CA PHE A 11 -12.98 6.72 2.52
C PHE A 11 -11.94 7.71 2.02
N HIS A 12 -11.92 8.92 2.57
CA HIS A 12 -10.79 9.80 2.30
C HIS A 12 -9.53 9.21 2.92
N MET A 13 -8.39 9.34 2.23
CA MET A 13 -7.12 8.76 2.68
C MET A 13 -6.77 9.21 4.10
N GLN A 14 -7.05 10.48 4.43
CA GLN A 14 -6.82 11.03 5.76
C GLN A 14 -7.66 10.35 6.84
N GLU A 15 -8.92 10.05 6.55
CA GLU A 15 -9.83 9.37 7.48
C GLU A 15 -9.41 7.91 7.67
N TRP A 16 -9.09 7.22 6.58
CA TRP A 16 -8.62 5.84 6.64
C TRP A 16 -7.29 5.73 7.41
N LEU A 17 -6.35 6.65 7.18
CA LEU A 17 -5.08 6.68 7.90
C LEU A 17 -5.30 7.02 9.38
N ALA A 18 -6.17 7.97 9.70
CA ALA A 18 -6.53 8.28 11.08
C ALA A 18 -7.16 7.08 11.80
N GLU A 19 -8.04 6.32 11.14
CA GLU A 19 -8.60 5.09 11.68
C GLU A 19 -7.52 4.04 11.90
N LEU A 20 -6.60 3.86 10.94
CA LEU A 20 -5.49 2.92 11.04
C LEU A 20 -4.60 3.24 12.26
N LEU A 21 -4.25 4.52 12.46
CA LEU A 21 -3.46 4.99 13.59
C LEU A 21 -4.21 4.90 14.92
N SER A 22 -5.53 5.09 14.91
CA SER A 22 -6.37 4.99 16.10
C SER A 22 -6.51 3.55 16.64
N ARG A 23 -6.13 2.54 15.85
CA ARG A 23 -6.19 1.14 16.25
C ARG A 23 -5.00 0.81 17.15
N LYS A 24 -5.32 0.48 18.41
CA LYS A 24 -4.36 0.11 19.45
C LYS A 24 -3.27 -0.85 18.95
N GLY A 25 -2.02 -0.48 19.12
CA GLY A 25 -0.87 -1.32 18.80
C GLY A 25 -0.42 -1.27 17.34
N LEU A 26 -1.15 -0.62 16.43
CA LEU A 26 -0.73 -0.54 15.02
C LEU A 26 0.33 0.52 14.80
N GLU A 27 0.20 1.70 15.40
CA GLU A 27 1.19 2.76 15.29
C GLU A 27 2.57 2.29 15.77
N GLU A 28 2.63 1.65 16.94
CA GLU A 28 3.89 1.11 17.48
C GLU A 28 4.51 0.04 16.57
N LYS A 29 3.68 -0.82 15.96
CA LYS A 29 4.14 -1.81 14.99
C LYS A 29 4.69 -1.15 13.72
N MET A 30 4.06 -0.07 13.27
CA MET A 30 4.50 0.66 12.09
C MET A 30 5.80 1.41 12.33
N ASP A 31 6.00 1.93 13.53
CA ASP A 31 7.24 2.59 13.94
C ASP A 31 8.39 1.57 14.11
N ASP A 32 8.08 0.37 14.60
CA ASP A 32 9.06 -0.73 14.75
C ASP A 32 9.71 -1.15 13.42
N ALA A 33 9.03 -0.94 12.28
CA ALA A 33 9.58 -1.27 10.96
C ALA A 33 10.93 -0.59 10.69
N TRP A 34 11.13 0.62 11.21
CA TRP A 34 12.38 1.37 11.05
C TRP A 34 13.49 0.94 12.01
N LYS A 35 13.17 0.23 13.10
CA LYS A 35 14.19 -0.24 14.06
C LYS A 35 15.09 -1.30 13.43
N GLY A 36 14.53 -2.16 12.59
CA GLY A 36 15.30 -3.13 11.80
C GLY A 36 16.23 -2.47 10.79
N ALA A 37 15.80 -1.34 10.21
CA ALA A 37 16.58 -0.57 9.23
C ALA A 37 17.84 0.10 9.79
N ASN A 38 17.94 0.24 11.11
CA ASN A 38 19.10 0.90 11.74
C ASN A 38 20.10 -0.10 12.37
N SER A 39 19.79 -1.41 12.37
CA SER A 39 20.42 -2.34 13.31
C SER A 39 21.56 -3.18 12.72
N THR A 40 21.73 -3.27 11.40
CA THR A 40 22.84 -4.05 10.83
C THR A 40 23.20 -3.53 9.44
N PRO A 41 24.46 -3.18 9.16
CA PRO A 41 24.93 -3.10 7.78
C PRO A 41 24.61 -4.46 7.14
N VAL A 42 24.03 -4.47 5.94
CA VAL A 42 23.78 -5.69 5.18
C VAL A 42 25.11 -6.43 5.00
N SER A 43 25.41 -7.33 5.93
CA SER A 43 26.28 -8.44 5.65
C SER A 43 25.61 -9.18 4.51
N GLN A 44 26.31 -9.39 3.40
CA GLN A 44 25.82 -10.02 2.18
C GLN A 44 25.28 -11.46 2.39
N THR A 45 25.18 -11.93 3.63
CA THR A 45 24.79 -13.28 4.05
C THR A 45 23.61 -13.33 5.02
N SER A 46 22.93 -12.22 5.35
CA SER A 46 21.74 -12.27 6.22
C SER A 46 20.45 -12.44 5.41
N ASP A 47 19.61 -13.40 5.82
CA ASP A 47 18.28 -13.62 5.23
C ASP A 47 17.42 -12.35 5.29
N MET A 48 16.97 -11.85 4.13
CA MET A 48 16.00 -10.78 4.04
C MET A 48 14.62 -11.32 4.43
N ARG A 49 13.98 -10.69 5.42
CA ARG A 49 12.69 -11.13 5.97
C ARG A 49 11.55 -10.17 5.59
N ASP A 50 11.88 -8.90 5.36
CA ASP A 50 10.89 -7.90 4.96
C ASP A 50 11.46 -6.89 3.95
N ILE A 51 10.58 -6.10 3.32
CA ILE A 51 10.99 -5.03 2.38
C ILE A 51 11.91 -3.98 3.04
N PHE A 52 11.77 -3.76 4.35
CA PHE A 52 12.64 -2.86 5.11
C PHE A 52 14.08 -3.36 5.21
N ASP A 53 14.37 -4.63 4.94
CA ASP A 53 15.74 -5.16 4.84
C ASP A 53 16.39 -4.81 3.49
N GLY A 54 15.62 -4.31 2.52
CA GLY A 54 16.11 -3.92 1.20
C GLY A 54 16.92 -2.64 1.22
N SER A 55 18.00 -2.60 0.43
CA SER A 55 18.91 -1.44 0.34
C SER A 55 18.18 -0.14 0.03
N MET A 56 17.14 -0.19 -0.80
CA MET A 56 16.35 1.00 -1.15
C MET A 56 15.79 1.71 0.09
N LEU A 57 15.22 0.98 1.06
CA LEU A 57 14.65 1.59 2.27
C LEU A 57 15.69 1.86 3.36
N GLN A 58 16.76 1.07 3.41
CA GLN A 58 17.90 1.23 4.34
C GLN A 58 18.76 2.46 4.02
N GLU A 59 18.75 2.87 2.76
CA GLU A 59 19.53 4.01 2.26
C GLU A 59 18.62 5.18 1.87
N PHE A 60 17.30 5.07 2.07
CA PHE A 60 16.35 6.08 1.66
C PHE A 60 16.55 7.36 2.46
N ARG A 61 16.83 8.47 1.76
CA ARG A 61 17.04 9.78 2.38
C ARG A 61 15.90 10.73 2.09
N GLY A 62 15.54 11.51 3.10
CA GLY A 62 14.59 12.61 2.95
C GLY A 62 15.17 13.79 2.17
N PRO A 63 14.35 14.82 1.87
CA PRO A 63 14.82 16.05 1.23
C PRO A 63 15.92 16.81 2.00
N ASP A 64 16.05 16.54 3.30
CA ASP A 64 17.08 17.06 4.19
C ASP A 64 18.43 16.30 4.12
N GLY A 65 18.48 15.22 3.31
CA GLY A 65 19.65 14.37 3.16
C GLY A 65 19.90 13.40 4.31
N LYS A 66 19.04 13.38 5.34
CA LYS A 66 19.09 12.40 6.45
C LYS A 66 18.33 11.14 6.06
N HIS A 67 18.61 10.03 6.74
CA HIS A 67 17.84 8.81 6.53
C HIS A 67 16.36 9.05 6.86
N PHE A 68 15.44 8.56 6.04
CA PHE A 68 14.01 8.90 6.11
C PHE A 68 13.34 8.52 7.43
N SER A 69 13.87 7.52 8.15
CA SER A 69 13.40 7.14 9.50
C SER A 69 13.77 8.15 10.59
N LEU A 70 14.77 9.00 10.35
CA LEU A 70 15.24 10.00 11.32
C LEU A 70 14.39 11.25 11.16
N GLY A 71 13.20 11.23 11.75
CA GLY A 71 12.35 12.41 11.84
C GLY A 71 13.01 13.54 12.63
N GLU A 72 12.75 14.79 12.25
CA GLU A 72 13.30 15.96 12.97
C GLU A 72 12.53 16.23 14.27
N GLU A 73 11.26 15.82 14.32
CA GLU A 73 10.38 15.97 15.47
C GLU A 73 10.04 14.60 16.07
N ARG A 74 10.06 14.49 17.41
CA ARG A 74 9.77 13.24 18.14
C ARG A 74 8.31 12.77 18.04
N ASN A 75 7.51 13.34 17.14
CA ASN A 75 6.06 13.16 17.11
C ASN A 75 5.50 13.01 15.68
N GLU A 76 6.31 12.58 14.71
CA GLU A 76 5.88 12.29 13.34
C GLU A 76 6.05 10.81 12.99
N GLY A 77 5.04 10.23 12.34
CA GLY A 77 5.10 8.89 11.76
C GLY A 77 5.65 8.93 10.33
N ARG A 78 6.59 8.03 10.02
CA ARG A 78 7.19 7.90 8.68
C ARG A 78 6.70 6.60 8.05
N TYR A 79 5.77 6.68 7.10
CA TYR A 79 5.12 5.50 6.54
C TYR A 79 5.42 5.32 5.05
N VAL A 80 5.70 4.08 4.65
CA VAL A 80 5.92 3.65 3.28
C VAL A 80 4.67 2.92 2.81
N PHE A 81 4.17 3.28 1.63
CA PHE A 81 3.02 2.64 1.03
C PHE A 81 3.39 1.97 -0.29
N SER A 82 2.86 0.77 -0.51
CA SER A 82 2.82 0.18 -1.85
C SER A 82 1.55 0.63 -2.56
N LEU A 83 1.69 1.15 -3.78
CA LEU A 83 0.59 1.43 -4.69
C LEU A 83 0.37 0.21 -5.59
N CYS A 84 -0.82 -0.38 -5.51
CA CYS A 84 -1.22 -1.50 -6.35
C CYS A 84 -2.34 -1.10 -7.30
N ILE A 85 -2.15 -1.37 -8.58
CA ILE A 85 -3.16 -1.20 -9.62
C ILE A 85 -3.31 -2.53 -10.33
N ASP A 86 -4.46 -3.18 -10.16
CA ASP A 86 -4.74 -4.50 -10.73
C ASP A 86 -6.05 -4.53 -11.49
N PHE A 87 -6.06 -5.23 -12.62
CA PHE A 87 -7.21 -5.35 -13.51
C PHE A 87 -7.68 -6.80 -13.57
N PHE A 88 -8.96 -7.00 -13.29
CA PHE A 88 -9.52 -8.35 -13.20
C PHE A 88 -10.94 -8.43 -13.76
N ASN A 89 -11.38 -9.65 -14.05
CA ASN A 89 -12.75 -9.92 -14.47
C ASN A 89 -13.65 -10.14 -13.24
N PRO A 90 -14.53 -9.20 -12.88
CA PRO A 90 -15.40 -9.32 -11.71
C PRO A 90 -16.49 -10.38 -11.89
N LEU A 91 -16.72 -10.88 -13.12
CA LEU A 91 -17.66 -11.97 -13.41
C LEU A 91 -17.00 -13.35 -13.34
N GLY A 92 -15.71 -13.40 -13.04
CA GLY A 92 -14.90 -14.61 -13.03
C GLY A 92 -14.46 -15.06 -14.43
N ASN A 93 -13.35 -15.80 -14.48
CA ASN A 93 -12.78 -16.28 -15.72
C ASN A 93 -13.34 -17.67 -16.07
N LYS A 94 -14.34 -17.72 -16.97
CA LYS A 94 -14.88 -18.96 -17.56
C LYS A 94 -14.63 -18.95 -19.07
N GLN A 95 -14.29 -20.09 -19.68
CA GLN A 95 -13.96 -20.20 -21.12
C GLN A 95 -15.03 -19.63 -22.06
N ALA A 96 -16.32 -19.76 -21.71
CA ALA A 96 -17.45 -19.20 -22.46
C ALA A 96 -18.11 -18.00 -21.73
N GLY A 97 -17.42 -17.42 -20.74
CA GLY A 97 -17.93 -16.31 -19.93
C GLY A 97 -17.74 -14.95 -20.59
N LYS A 98 -18.51 -13.95 -20.16
CA LYS A 98 -18.28 -12.56 -20.55
C LYS A 98 -16.92 -12.11 -20.01
N ARG A 99 -16.09 -11.54 -20.88
CA ARG A 99 -14.83 -10.92 -20.52
C ARG A 99 -15.05 -9.43 -20.37
N ILE A 100 -15.11 -8.97 -19.13
CA ILE A 100 -15.02 -7.55 -18.79
C ILE A 100 -13.82 -7.37 -17.86
N SER A 101 -13.20 -6.20 -17.88
CA SER A 101 -12.11 -5.84 -16.98
C SER A 101 -12.50 -4.59 -16.20
N ILE A 102 -12.24 -4.62 -14.89
CA ILE A 102 -12.30 -3.45 -14.01
C ILE A 102 -10.97 -3.36 -13.26
N GLY A 103 -10.57 -2.14 -12.90
CA GLY A 103 -9.33 -1.93 -12.15
C GLY A 103 -9.61 -1.61 -10.69
N ALA A 104 -8.76 -2.09 -9.77
CA ALA A 104 -8.69 -1.63 -8.39
C ALA A 104 -7.37 -0.89 -8.17
N ILE A 105 -7.44 0.29 -7.57
CA ILE A 105 -6.30 1.08 -7.11
C ILE A 105 -6.29 1.01 -5.58
N SER A 106 -5.22 0.49 -5.00
CA SER A 106 -5.13 0.31 -3.55
C SER A 106 -3.77 0.73 -2.99
N LEU A 107 -3.76 1.12 -1.71
CA LEU A 107 -2.55 1.37 -0.94
C LEU A 107 -2.42 0.34 0.18
N ILE A 108 -1.20 -0.16 0.38
CA ILE A 108 -0.84 -1.06 1.47
C ILE A 108 0.24 -0.38 2.30
N CYS A 109 0.00 -0.21 3.60
CA CYS A 109 1.02 0.31 4.51
C CYS A 109 2.09 -0.77 4.76
N LEU A 110 3.28 -0.58 4.21
CA LEU A 110 4.38 -1.54 4.29
C LEU A 110 4.99 -1.58 5.68
N ASN A 111 4.80 -0.55 6.50
CA ASN A 111 5.28 -0.53 7.89
C ASN A 111 4.58 -1.56 8.78
N LEU A 112 3.35 -1.96 8.46
CA LEU A 112 2.67 -3.02 9.21
C LEU A 112 3.41 -4.36 9.00
N PRO A 113 3.46 -5.27 9.98
CA PRO A 113 4.06 -6.59 9.79
C PRO A 113 3.46 -7.40 8.60
N PRO A 114 4.25 -8.26 7.91
CA PRO A 114 3.80 -9.01 6.74
C PRO A 114 2.54 -9.85 6.96
N ASP A 115 2.35 -10.39 8.17
CA ASP A 115 1.21 -11.22 8.56
C ASP A 115 -0.10 -10.43 8.67
N ILE A 116 -0.06 -9.10 8.75
CA ILE A 116 -1.25 -8.26 8.86
C ILE A 116 -1.41 -7.22 7.74
N ARG A 117 -0.34 -6.79 7.06
CA ARG A 117 -0.42 -5.66 6.11
C ARG A 117 -1.36 -5.89 4.91
N TYR A 118 -1.54 -7.14 4.49
CA TYR A 118 -2.43 -7.52 3.37
C TYR A 118 -3.83 -7.99 3.80
N LYS A 119 -4.19 -7.87 5.07
CA LYS A 119 -5.56 -8.18 5.50
C LYS A 119 -6.52 -7.10 4.97
N PRO A 120 -7.74 -7.46 4.54
CA PRO A 120 -8.69 -6.51 3.95
C PRO A 120 -8.94 -5.25 4.80
N GLU A 121 -8.95 -5.38 6.12
CA GLU A 121 -9.10 -4.27 7.06
C GLU A 121 -7.92 -3.27 7.12
N ASN A 122 -6.78 -3.62 6.50
CA ASN A 122 -5.56 -2.80 6.46
C ASN A 122 -5.19 -2.36 5.03
N ILE A 123 -6.04 -2.66 4.05
CA ILE A 123 -5.86 -2.22 2.66
C ILE A 123 -6.74 -1.00 2.43
N TYR A 124 -6.14 0.08 1.95
CA TYR A 124 -6.89 1.25 1.51
C TYR A 124 -7.30 1.09 0.05
N LEU A 125 -8.60 1.11 -0.25
CA LEU A 125 -9.11 1.09 -1.61
C LEU A 125 -9.24 2.52 -2.14
N ALA A 126 -8.20 2.99 -2.81
CA ALA A 126 -8.09 4.36 -3.32
C ALA A 126 -9.01 4.66 -4.50
N GLY A 127 -9.39 3.64 -5.29
CA GLY A 127 -10.31 3.85 -6.40
C GLY A 127 -10.63 2.60 -7.21
N ILE A 128 -11.65 2.71 -8.05
CA ILE A 128 -12.07 1.70 -9.02
C ILE A 128 -12.01 2.32 -10.41
N VAL A 129 -11.27 1.69 -11.32
CA VAL A 129 -11.28 2.04 -12.74
C VAL A 129 -12.46 1.31 -13.39
N PRO A 130 -13.45 2.03 -13.94
CA PRO A 130 -14.62 1.40 -14.53
C PRO A 130 -14.22 0.62 -15.79
N GLY A 131 -14.93 -0.49 -16.01
CA GLY A 131 -14.82 -1.27 -17.24
C GLY A 131 -15.55 -0.62 -18.44
N PRO A 132 -15.74 -1.37 -19.55
CA PRO A 132 -15.63 -2.83 -19.66
C PRO A 132 -14.24 -3.36 -20.02
N SER A 133 -13.27 -2.49 -20.31
CA SER A 133 -11.91 -2.85 -20.70
C SER A 133 -10.89 -2.05 -19.94
N GLU A 134 -9.66 -2.55 -19.89
CA GLU A 134 -8.53 -1.84 -19.31
C GLU A 134 -8.30 -0.53 -20.09
N PRO A 135 -7.96 0.56 -19.40
CA PRO A 135 -7.59 1.81 -20.05
C PRO A 135 -6.29 1.61 -20.85
N PRO A 136 -6.09 2.37 -21.94
CA PRO A 136 -4.83 2.34 -22.68
C PRO A 136 -3.64 2.66 -21.76
N LEU A 137 -2.51 1.99 -21.99
CA LEU A 137 -1.29 2.14 -21.19
C LEU A 137 -0.85 3.61 -21.04
N SER A 138 -1.00 4.40 -22.11
CA SER A 138 -0.66 5.83 -22.14
C SER A 138 -1.48 6.69 -21.19
N THR A 139 -2.63 6.22 -20.70
CA THR A 139 -3.49 6.99 -19.81
C THR A 139 -2.99 6.90 -18.37
N LEU A 140 -2.70 5.68 -17.90
CA LEU A 140 -2.31 5.43 -16.52
C LEU A 140 -0.86 5.83 -16.24
N ASN A 141 0.04 5.61 -17.20
CA ASN A 141 1.46 5.91 -17.04
C ASN A 141 1.76 7.39 -16.78
N ASN A 142 0.85 8.31 -17.14
CA ASN A 142 1.06 9.74 -16.85
C ASN A 142 0.89 10.09 -15.36
N TYR A 143 0.33 9.18 -14.57
CA TYR A 143 0.01 9.39 -13.15
C TYR A 143 0.82 8.49 -12.22
N MET A 144 1.69 7.64 -12.76
CA MET A 144 2.62 6.76 -12.04
C MET A 144 4.05 7.29 -12.20
#